data_AF-A0AAJ6B7V1-F1
#
_entry.id   AF-A0AAJ6B7V1-F1
#
_cell.length_a   1.000
_cell.length_b   1.000
_cell.length_c   1.000
_cell.angle_alpha   90.00
_cell.angle_beta   90.00
_cell.angle_gamma   90.00
#
_symmetry.space_group_name_H-M   'P 1'
#
loop_
_entity.id
_entity.type
_entity.pdbx_description
1 polymer ?
#
loop_
_entity_poly.entity_id
_entity_poly.type
_entity_poly.pdbx_seq_one_letter_code
_entity_poly.pdbx_strand_id
1 'polypeptide(L)'
;MANKDLLTNEKELKKIGLRLKSLRKSSGYTSPDKFSYENNLNRSQYGKYEAGSANITIGTLINILNCFGVSLGEFFNEDYDNLNKI
;
A
#
# COMPACT_ATOMS: atom_id res chain seq x y z
N MET A 1 -9.09 -28.60 5.40
CA MET A 1 -9.32 -27.42 4.54
C MET A 1 -8.89 -26.21 5.34
N ALA A 2 -7.91 -25.44 4.86
CA ALA A 2 -7.49 -24.23 5.59
C ALA A 2 -8.68 -23.27 5.70
N ASN A 3 -8.83 -22.64 6.88
CA ASN A 3 -9.90 -21.68 7.13
C ASN A 3 -9.85 -20.59 6.05
N LYS A 4 -10.97 -20.34 5.36
CA LYS A 4 -11.04 -19.39 4.24
C LYS A 4 -10.73 -17.95 4.66
N ASP A 5 -10.74 -17.69 5.96
CA ASP A 5 -10.50 -16.40 6.59
C ASP A 5 -9.05 -16.17 7.08
N LEU A 6 -8.13 -17.12 6.85
CA LEU A 6 -6.72 -16.93 7.21
C LEU A 6 -6.02 -15.95 6.27
N LEU A 7 -5.22 -15.06 6.84
CA LEU A 7 -4.38 -14.13 6.09
C LEU A 7 -3.28 -14.89 5.33
N THR A 8 -3.02 -14.47 4.09
CA THR A 8 -1.84 -14.90 3.33
C THR A 8 -1.00 -13.69 2.95
N ASN A 9 0.32 -13.86 2.98
CA ASN A 9 1.25 -12.78 2.65
C ASN A 9 0.96 -12.20 1.25
N GLU A 10 0.74 -13.04 0.24
CA GLU A 10 0.46 -12.58 -1.12
C GLU A 10 -0.80 -11.70 -1.19
N LYS A 11 -1.88 -12.12 -0.50
CA LYS A 11 -3.16 -11.42 -0.54
C LYS A 11 -3.08 -10.08 0.20
N GLU A 12 -2.48 -10.05 1.39
CA GLU A 12 -2.36 -8.82 2.16
C GLU A 12 -1.36 -7.84 1.53
N LEU A 13 -0.25 -8.33 0.94
CA LEU A 13 0.67 -7.46 0.19
C LEU A 13 -0.01 -6.81 -1.03
N LYS A 14 -0.83 -7.55 -1.77
CA LYS A 14 -1.65 -6.98 -2.86
C LYS A 14 -2.64 -5.94 -2.35
N LYS A 15 -3.35 -6.20 -1.24
CA LYS A 15 -4.30 -5.23 -0.65
C LYS A 15 -3.60 -3.94 -0.21
N ILE A 16 -2.47 -4.07 0.50
CA ILE A 16 -1.64 -2.93 0.91
C ILE A 16 -1.19 -2.14 -0.33
N GLY A 17 -0.70 -2.83 -1.37
CA GLY A 17 -0.29 -2.18 -2.61
C GLY A 17 -1.41 -1.43 -3.32
N LEU A 18 -2.59 -2.03 -3.44
CA LEU A 18 -3.78 -1.38 -4.01
C LEU A 18 -4.21 -0.15 -3.20
N ARG A 19 -4.15 -0.23 -1.86
CA ARG A 19 -4.48 0.90 -0.98
C ARG A 19 -3.48 2.04 -1.15
N LEU A 20 -2.17 1.76 -1.17
CA LEU A 20 -1.13 2.76 -1.45
C LEU A 20 -1.33 3.43 -2.81
N LYS A 21 -1.67 2.64 -3.83
CA LYS A 21 -1.97 3.14 -5.18
C LYS A 21 -3.20 4.06 -5.20
N SER A 22 -4.23 3.73 -4.41
CA SER A 22 -5.40 4.59 -4.25
C SER A 22 -5.02 5.93 -3.63
N LEU A 23 -4.28 5.93 -2.51
CA LEU A 23 -3.80 7.15 -1.85
C LEU A 23 -2.95 8.03 -2.78
N ARG A 24 -2.05 7.41 -3.55
CA ARG A 24 -1.25 8.14 -4.55
C ARG A 24 -2.11 8.83 -5.59
N LYS A 25 -3.09 8.12 -6.15
CA LYS A 25 -4.00 8.69 -7.16
C LYS A 25 -4.84 9.82 -6.58
N SER A 26 -5.37 9.66 -5.37
CA SER A 26 -6.11 10.71 -4.65
C SER A 26 -5.25 11.93 -4.35
N SER A 27 -3.94 11.74 -4.20
CA SER A 27 -2.95 12.82 -4.03
C SER A 27 -2.54 13.50 -5.34
N GLY A 28 -3.20 13.18 -6.47
CA GLY A 28 -2.97 13.81 -7.78
C GLY A 28 -1.83 13.21 -8.61
N TYR A 29 -1.20 12.12 -8.15
CA TYR A 29 -0.08 11.51 -8.87
C TYR A 29 -0.55 10.38 -9.78
N THR A 30 -0.27 10.50 -11.08
CA THR A 30 -0.55 9.45 -12.07
C THR A 30 0.51 8.36 -12.10
N SER A 31 1.77 8.70 -11.78
CA SER A 31 2.91 7.79 -11.82
C SER A 31 3.49 7.51 -10.41
N PRO A 32 3.76 6.23 -10.08
CA PRO A 32 4.48 5.87 -8.84
C PRO A 32 5.90 6.42 -8.81
N ASP A 33 6.57 6.54 -9.96
CA ASP A 33 7.92 7.09 -10.05
C ASP A 33 7.95 8.58 -9.70
N LYS A 34 6.93 9.33 -10.14
CA LYS A 34 6.80 10.76 -9.82
C LYS A 34 6.55 10.95 -8.32
N PHE A 35 5.60 10.20 -7.76
CA PHE A 35 5.29 10.27 -6.33
C PHE A 35 6.51 9.95 -5.47
N SER A 36 7.21 8.85 -5.79
CA SER A 36 8.36 8.43 -5.02
C SER A 36 9.55 9.38 -5.16
N TYR A 37 9.77 9.97 -6.33
CA TYR A 37 10.79 11.01 -6.51
C TYR A 37 10.51 12.25 -5.65
N GLU A 38 9.29 12.80 -5.71
CA GLU A 38 8.94 14.02 -4.98
C GLU A 38 8.93 13.83 -3.45
N ASN A 39 8.67 12.60 -2.99
CA ASN A 39 8.67 12.25 -1.56
C ASN A 39 9.98 11.60 -1.07
N ASN A 40 11.06 11.65 -1.87
CA ASN A 40 12.36 11.07 -1.52
C ASN A 40 12.32 9.57 -1.16
N LEU A 41 11.41 8.82 -1.76
CA LEU A 41 11.28 7.37 -1.62
C LEU A 41 12.09 6.64 -2.70
N ASN A 42 12.47 5.39 -2.42
CA ASN A 42 13.07 4.55 -3.45
C ASN A 42 12.03 4.18 -4.52
N ARG A 43 12.22 4.72 -5.74
CA ARG A 43 11.31 4.54 -6.88
C ARG A 43 11.00 3.08 -7.20
N SER A 44 12.03 2.24 -7.29
CA SER A 44 11.88 0.81 -7.62
C SER A 44 11.12 0.05 -6.53
N GLN A 45 11.42 0.32 -5.25
CA GLN A 45 10.74 -0.33 -4.14
C GLN A 45 9.28 0.13 -4.03
N TYR A 46 9.03 1.43 -4.16
CA TYR A 46 7.68 1.98 -4.10
C TYR A 46 6.76 1.35 -5.16
N GLY A 47 7.24 1.23 -6.40
CA GLY A 47 6.49 0.54 -7.46
C GLY A 47 6.21 -0.94 -7.14
N LYS A 48 7.17 -1.65 -6.52
CA LYS A 48 6.97 -3.05 -6.09
C LYS A 48 5.96 -3.17 -4.94
N TYR A 49 5.92 -2.19 -4.02
CA TYR A 49 4.93 -2.15 -2.96
C TYR A 49 3.53 -1.94 -3.52
N GLU A 50 3.33 -1.01 -4.47
CA GLU A 50 2.03 -0.85 -5.13
C GLU A 50 1.58 -2.10 -5.90
N ALA A 51 2.53 -2.84 -6.47
CA ALA A 51 2.25 -4.10 -7.15
C ALA A 51 2.00 -5.28 -6.19
N GLY A 52 2.28 -5.13 -4.89
CA GLY A 52 2.25 -6.22 -3.91
C GLY A 52 3.31 -7.30 -4.14
N SER A 53 4.38 -7.00 -4.87
CA SER A 53 5.42 -7.96 -5.26
C SER A 53 6.66 -7.93 -4.36
N ALA A 54 6.74 -6.99 -3.42
CA ALA A 54 7.78 -6.92 -2.42
C ALA A 54 7.18 -6.83 -1.01
N ASN A 55 7.87 -7.46 -0.06
CA ASN A 55 7.51 -7.34 1.35
C ASN A 55 7.88 -5.93 1.86
N ILE A 56 6.97 -5.33 2.62
CA ILE A 56 7.16 -4.01 3.23
C ILE A 56 7.31 -4.17 4.74
N THR A 57 8.30 -3.51 5.33
CA THR A 57 8.42 -3.45 6.78
C THR A 57 7.48 -2.40 7.33
N ILE A 58 7.05 -2.54 8.59
CA ILE A 58 6.17 -1.56 9.25
C ILE A 58 6.81 -0.15 9.27
N GLY A 59 8.12 -0.05 9.50
CA GLY A 59 8.82 1.25 9.44
C GLY A 59 8.76 1.90 8.05
N THR A 60 8.94 1.12 6.98
CA THR A 60 8.78 1.64 5.61
C THR A 60 7.34 2.05 5.32
N LEU A 61 6.36 1.26 5.77
CA LEU A 61 4.95 1.63 5.63
C LEU A 61 4.67 2.97 6.33
N ILE A 62 5.09 3.13 7.58
CA ILE A 62 4.92 4.39 8.33
C ILE A 62 5.54 5.57 7.57
N ASN A 63 6.76 5.42 7.05
CA ASN A 63 7.41 6.48 6.27
C ASN A 63 6.59 6.87 5.04
N ILE A 64 6.02 5.89 4.33
CA ILE A 64 5.16 6.14 3.17
C ILE A 64 3.84 6.82 3.60
N LEU A 65 3.23 6.38 4.70
CA LEU A 65 1.98 6.95 5.20
C LEU A 65 2.16 8.40 5.67
N ASN A 66 3.32 8.74 6.24
CA ASN A 66 3.67 10.11 6.58
C ASN A 66 3.72 11.02 5.33
N CYS A 67 4.15 10.51 4.17
CA CYS A 67 4.08 11.26 2.91
C CYS A 67 2.63 11.58 2.49
N PHE A 68 1.66 10.78 2.93
CA PHE A 68 0.24 10.99 2.69
C PHE A 68 -0.45 11.77 3.82
N GLY A 69 0.20 11.96 4.96
CA GLY A 69 -0.44 12.50 6.17
C GLY A 69 -1.52 11.59 6.75
N VAL A 70 -1.38 10.27 6.56
CA VAL A 70 -2.37 9.25 6.94
C VAL A 70 -1.84 8.41 8.10
N SER A 71 -2.66 8.11 9.09
CA SER A 71 -2.32 7.20 10.20
C SER A 71 -2.52 5.73 9.81
N LEU A 72 -1.96 4.81 10.61
CA LEU A 72 -2.18 3.37 10.41
C LEU A 72 -3.67 2.99 10.49
N GLY A 73 -4.44 3.61 11.40
CA GLY A 73 -5.87 3.33 11.55
C GLY A 73 -6.70 3.81 10.36
N GLU A 74 -6.36 4.96 9.78
CA GLU A 74 -7.00 5.45 8.54
C GLU A 74 -6.61 4.62 7.32
N PHE A 75 -5.40 4.06 7.32
CA PHE A 75 -4.92 3.19 6.25
C PHE A 75 -5.64 1.84 6.25
N PHE A 76 -5.69 1.18 7.42
CA PHE A 76 -6.33 -0.13 7.64
C PHE A 76 -7.78 0.02 8.13
N ASN A 77 -8.60 0.72 7.34
CA ASN A 77 -10.01 0.97 7.62
C ASN A 77 -10.93 -0.06 6.92
N GLU A 78 -12.25 0.17 6.97
CA GLU A 78 -13.24 -0.69 6.32
C GLU A 78 -13.00 -0.86 4.80
N ASP A 79 -12.48 0.15 4.10
CA ASP A 79 -12.16 0.01 2.67
C ASP A 79 -11.07 -1.03 2.45
N TYR A 80 -10.05 -1.06 3.32
CA TYR A 80 -8.99 -2.05 3.27
C TYR A 80 -9.56 -3.47 3.42
N ASP A 81 -10.48 -3.67 4.35
CA ASP A 81 -11.13 -4.95 4.58
C ASP A 81 -12.02 -5.38 3.40
N ASN A 82 -12.63 -4.41 2.71
CA ASN A 82 -13.51 -4.64 1.57
C ASN A 82 -12.78 -4.89 0.23
N LEU A 83 -11.46 -4.69 0.13
CA LEU A 83 -10.66 -5.05 -1.06
C LEU A 83 -10.68 -6.56 -1.41
N ASN A 84 -11.23 -7.39 -0.53
CA ASN A 84 -11.39 -8.84 -0.68
C ASN A 84 -12.44 -9.28 -1.72
N LYS A 85 -13.18 -8.35 -2.35
CA LYS A 85 -14.33 -8.64 -3.24
C LYS A 85 -14.03 -8.55 -4.75
N ILE A 86 -12.76 -8.48 -5.16
CA ILE A 86 -12.34 -8.39 -6.56
C ILE A 86 -11.67 -9.70 -6.99
#